data_AF-A0A3R6HNH1-F1
#
_entry.id   AF-A0A3R6HNH1-F1
#
_cell.length_a   1.000
_cell.length_b   1.000
_cell.length_c   1.000
_cell.angle_alpha   90.00
_cell.angle_beta   90.00
_cell.angle_gamma   90.00
#
_symmetry.space_group_name_H-M   'P 1'
#
loop_
_entity.id
_entity.type
_entity.pdbx_description
1 polymer ?
#
loop_
_entity_poly.entity_id
_entity_poly.type
_entity_poly.pdbx_seq_one_letter_code
_entity_poly.pdbx_strand_id
1 'polypeptide(L)'
;MAKKETNIKSFILRIDSDTMSAIEAWAEDEFRSTNGQLQWIIAEALRKAGRLPKKKKAVSKKTKDEVDSNQIEENDLNQIGGEKKDEE
;
A
#
# COMPACT_ATOMS: atom_id res chain seq x y z
N MET A 1 11.60 -21.60 -14.92
CA MET A 1 10.86 -20.32 -15.12
C MET A 1 10.09 -20.02 -13.84
N ALA A 2 10.44 -18.96 -13.12
CA ALA A 2 9.82 -18.65 -11.83
C ALA A 2 8.37 -18.19 -12.03
N LYS A 3 7.41 -18.92 -11.43
CA LYS A 3 5.98 -18.62 -11.48
C LYS A 3 5.71 -17.40 -10.61
N LYS A 4 5.46 -16.24 -11.22
CA LYS A 4 5.02 -15.04 -10.49
C LYS A 4 3.60 -15.32 -10.00
N GLU A 5 3.45 -15.63 -8.71
CA GLU A 5 2.13 -15.76 -8.10
C GLU A 5 1.43 -14.40 -8.15
N THR A 6 0.50 -14.27 -9.08
CA THR A 6 -0.45 -13.16 -9.12
C THR A 6 -1.56 -13.51 -8.14
N ASN A 7 -1.48 -12.97 -6.93
CA ASN A 7 -2.54 -13.11 -5.93
C ASN A 7 -3.76 -12.28 -6.39
N ILE A 8 -4.53 -12.83 -7.33
CA ILE A 8 -5.80 -12.25 -7.79
C ILE A 8 -6.84 -12.57 -6.72
N LYS A 9 -7.48 -11.53 -6.19
CA LYS A 9 -8.58 -11.66 -5.23
C LYS A 9 -9.91 -11.45 -5.96
N SER A 10 -10.76 -12.47 -5.96
CA SER A 10 -12.10 -12.40 -6.53
C SER A 10 -13.07 -11.80 -5.52
N PHE A 11 -13.93 -10.88 -5.98
CA PHE A 11 -14.99 -10.28 -5.17
C PHE A 11 -16.22 -10.02 -6.04
N ILE A 12 -17.39 -9.85 -5.41
CA ILE A 12 -18.64 -9.53 -6.10
C ILE A 12 -18.76 -8.01 -6.18
N LEU A 13 -18.89 -7.49 -7.40
CA LEU A 13 -19.18 -6.09 -7.67
C LEU A 13 -20.67 -5.92 -7.94
N ARG A 14 -21.31 -4.93 -7.31
CA ARG A 14 -22.70 -4.54 -7.58
C ARG A 14 -22.70 -3.20 -8.31
N ILE A 15 -23.27 -3.19 -9.50
CA ILE A 15 -23.46 -2.00 -10.35
C ILE A 15 -24.83 -2.10 -11.01
N ASP A 16 -25.41 -0.96 -11.38
CA ASP A 16 -26.62 -0.90 -12.17
C ASP A 16 -26.38 -1.35 -13.63
N SER A 17 -27.47 -1.70 -14.31
CA SER A 17 -27.42 -2.23 -15.67
C SER A 17 -26.88 -1.22 -16.67
N ASP A 18 -27.27 0.05 -16.53
CA ASP A 18 -26.89 1.10 -17.49
C ASP A 18 -25.38 1.36 -17.44
N THR A 19 -24.81 1.40 -16.23
CA THR A 19 -23.37 1.50 -16.03
C THR A 19 -22.63 0.28 -16.59
N MET A 20 -23.17 -0.92 -16.42
CA MET A 20 -22.55 -2.12 -16.99
C MET A 20 -22.50 -2.07 -18.52
N SER A 21 -23.61 -1.70 -19.17
CA SER A 21 -23.66 -1.57 -20.64
C SER A 21 -22.72 -0.49 -21.17
N ALA A 22 -22.59 0.63 -20.46
CA ALA A 22 -21.63 1.67 -20.83
C ALA A 22 -20.17 1.19 -20.75
N ILE A 23 -19.83 0.37 -19.75
CA ILE A 23 -18.49 -0.20 -19.60
C ILE A 23 -18.22 -1.25 -20.70
N GLU A 24 -19.21 -2.05 -21.06
CA GLU A 24 -19.10 -3.03 -22.15
C GLU A 24 -18.84 -2.34 -23.50
N ALA A 25 -19.64 -1.32 -23.85
CA ALA A 25 -19.44 -0.56 -25.08
C ALA A 25 -18.05 0.09 -25.14
N TRP A 26 -17.58 0.69 -24.03
CA TRP A 26 -16.23 1.26 -23.99
C TRP A 26 -15.13 0.19 -24.12
N ALA A 27 -15.32 -0.98 -23.52
CA ALA A 27 -14.38 -2.08 -23.67
C ALA A 27 -14.32 -2.56 -25.14
N GLU A 28 -15.47 -2.63 -25.83
CA GLU A 28 -15.55 -2.97 -27.25
C GLU A 28 -14.84 -1.94 -28.14
N ASP A 29 -15.06 -0.64 -27.89
CA ASP A 29 -14.42 0.46 -28.62
C ASP A 29 -12.89 0.41 -28.53
N GLU A 30 -12.35 -0.01 -27.38
CA GLU A 30 -10.91 -0.15 -27.14
C GLU A 30 -10.36 -1.56 -27.41
N PHE A 31 -11.17 -2.48 -27.93
CA PHE A 31 -10.83 -3.89 -28.13
C PHE A 31 -10.24 -4.55 -26.87
N ARG A 32 -10.85 -4.29 -25.71
CA ARG A 32 -10.51 -4.91 -24.42
C ARG A 32 -11.64 -5.79 -23.92
N SER A 33 -11.31 -6.68 -22.98
CA SER A 33 -12.35 -7.35 -22.20
C SER A 33 -12.92 -6.40 -21.14
N THR A 34 -14.18 -6.59 -20.78
CA THR A 34 -14.85 -5.81 -19.73
C THR A 34 -14.10 -5.85 -18.40
N ASN A 35 -13.53 -7.02 -18.03
CA ASN A 35 -12.70 -7.15 -16.83
C ASN A 35 -11.38 -6.35 -16.94
N GLY A 36 -10.76 -6.35 -18.12
CA GLY A 36 -9.57 -5.53 -18.38
C GLY A 36 -9.88 -4.03 -18.30
N GLN A 37 -11.04 -3.62 -18.83
CA GLN A 37 -11.50 -2.25 -18.76
C GLN A 37 -11.79 -1.81 -17.32
N LEU A 38 -12.49 -2.63 -16.53
CA LEU A 38 -12.71 -2.39 -15.10
C LEU A 38 -11.39 -2.24 -14.33
N GLN A 39 -10.42 -3.11 -14.57
CA GLN A 39 -9.10 -3.03 -13.94
C GLN A 39 -8.39 -1.72 -14.29
N TRP A 40 -8.45 -1.30 -15.56
CA TRP A 40 -7.86 -0.03 -16.00
C TRP A 40 -8.52 1.17 -15.33
N ILE A 41 -9.85 1.23 -15.32
CA ILE A 41 -10.62 2.30 -14.67
C ILE A 41 -10.26 2.41 -13.19
N ILE A 42 -10.23 1.28 -12.47
CA ILE A 42 -9.88 1.25 -11.04
C ILE A 42 -8.43 1.70 -10.82
N ALA A 43 -7.48 1.18 -11.61
CA ALA A 43 -6.08 1.56 -11.49
C ALA A 43 -5.86 3.06 -11.75
N GLU A 44 -6.54 3.59 -12.76
CA GLU A 44 -6.47 4.99 -13.13
C GLU A 44 -7.11 5.90 -12.06
N ALA A 45 -8.27 5.51 -11.52
CA ALA A 45 -8.92 6.21 -10.42
C ALA A 45 -8.04 6.23 -9.15
N LEU A 46 -7.42 5.10 -8.81
CA LEU A 46 -6.48 5.01 -7.67
C LEU A 46 -5.23 5.88 -7.88
N ARG A 47 -4.71 5.92 -9.11
CA ARG A 47 -3.57 6.77 -9.49
C ARG A 47 -3.92 8.25 -9.34
N LYS A 48 -5.06 8.68 -9.91
CA LYS A 48 -5.56 10.05 -9.81
C LYS A 48 -5.86 10.46 -8.37
N ALA A 49 -6.37 9.53 -7.56
CA ALA A 49 -6.63 9.77 -6.14
C ALA A 49 -5.36 9.73 -5.26
N GLY A 50 -4.18 9.39 -5.82
CA GLY A 50 -2.95 9.22 -5.04
C GLY A 50 -2.99 8.05 -4.04
N ARG A 51 -3.93 7.11 -4.22
CA ARG A 51 -4.19 5.98 -3.32
C ARG A 51 -3.51 4.69 -3.76
N LEU A 52 -2.71 4.74 -4.83
CA LEU A 52 -1.96 3.58 -5.25
C LEU A 52 -1.02 3.16 -4.11
N PRO A 53 -1.00 1.89 -3.70
CA PRO A 53 -0.12 1.45 -2.64
C PRO A 53 1.32 1.78 -3.04
N LYS A 54 1.98 2.64 -2.24
CA LYS A 54 3.43 2.84 -2.36
C LYS A 54 4.03 1.44 -2.38
N LYS A 55 4.83 1.12 -3.40
CA LYS A 55 5.57 -0.15 -3.47
C LYS A 55 6.47 -0.22 -2.24
N LYS A 56 5.93 -0.67 -1.10
CA LYS A 56 6.73 -1.31 -0.08
C LYS A 56 7.30 -2.50 -0.83
N LYS A 57 8.60 -2.46 -1.14
CA LYS A 57 9.35 -3.67 -1.47
C LYS A 57 8.84 -4.71 -0.49
N ALA A 58 8.21 -5.76 -0.99
CA ALA A 58 7.55 -6.74 -0.16
C ALA A 58 8.63 -7.38 0.72
N VAL A 59 8.85 -6.82 1.91
CA VAL A 59 9.48 -7.53 3.01
C VAL A 59 8.45 -8.57 3.39
N SER A 60 8.64 -9.76 2.81
CA SER A 60 7.96 -10.99 3.16
C SER A 60 8.03 -11.17 4.67
N LYS A 61 6.97 -10.76 5.38
CA LYS A 61 6.82 -11.04 6.81
C LYS A 61 6.35 -12.49 6.94
N LYS A 62 7.29 -13.43 6.91
CA LYS A 62 7.19 -14.67 7.71
C LYS A 62 8.12 -14.49 8.89
N THR A 63 7.55 -14.62 10.08
CA THR A 63 8.20 -14.64 11.38
C THR A 63 9.45 -15.52 11.40
N LYS A 64 10.56 -14.97 11.91
CA LYS A 64 11.54 -15.73 12.67
C LYS A 64 12.19 -14.79 13.69
N ASP A 65 12.15 -15.25 14.92
CA ASP A 65 12.70 -14.61 16.10
C ASP A 65 14.23 -14.41 16.00
N GLU A 66 14.68 -13.46 16.81
CA GLU A 66 16.04 -13.22 17.32
C GLU A 66 17.11 -12.53 16.47
N VAL A 67 17.34 -11.26 16.87
CA VAL A 67 18.60 -10.60 17.25
C VAL A 67 19.81 -10.71 16.29
N ASP A 68 20.20 -9.58 15.67
CA ASP A 68 21.53 -9.00 15.92
C ASP A 68 21.60 -7.50 15.52
N SER A 69 21.66 -6.67 16.56
CA SER A 69 22.56 -5.55 16.83
C SER A 69 22.89 -4.44 15.81
N ASN A 70 22.93 -3.23 16.39
CA ASN A 70 23.64 -1.99 16.02
C ASN A 70 22.90 -1.05 15.04
N GLN A 71 22.61 0.22 15.35
CA GLN A 71 23.10 1.16 16.37
C GLN A 71 22.16 2.39 16.48
N ILE A 72 21.99 2.87 17.72
CA ILE A 72 22.01 4.28 18.19
C ILE A 72 20.99 5.27 17.59
N GLU A 73 20.10 5.79 18.44
CA GLU A 73 20.16 7.18 18.94
C GLU A 73 19.49 7.23 20.33
N GLU A 74 20.33 7.33 21.36
CA GLU A 74 19.91 7.81 22.69
C GLU A 74 19.64 9.30 22.57
N ASN A 75 18.40 9.70 22.74
CA ASN A 75 18.07 11.10 23.06
C ASN A 75 16.75 11.11 23.82
N ASP A 76 16.82 10.88 25.14
CA ASP A 76 15.90 11.43 26.12
C ASP A 76 16.38 11.05 27.53
N LEU A 77 17.32 11.84 28.07
CA LEU A 77 17.56 11.95 29.52
C LEU A 77 18.25 13.29 29.78
N ASN A 78 17.51 14.37 29.53
CA ASN A 78 17.87 15.70 29.98
C ASN A 78 16.78 16.22 30.91
N GLN A 79 16.69 15.64 32.11
CA GLN A 79 16.13 16.35 33.26
C GLN A 79 16.51 15.64 34.56
N ILE A 80 17.50 16.17 35.28
CA ILE A 80 17.54 16.41 36.73
C ILE A 80 18.96 16.93 36.99
N GLY A 81 19.09 18.26 36.97
CA GLY A 81 20.30 19.00 37.28
C GLY A 81 19.90 20.39 37.74
N GLY A 82 19.11 20.45 38.82
CA GLY A 82 18.82 21.69 39.51
C GLY A 82 20.07 22.14 40.24
N GLU A 83 20.70 23.20 39.74
CA GLU A 83 21.68 24.00 40.46
C GLU A 83 21.11 24.57 41.76
N LYS A 84 22.07 25.01 42.61
CA LYS A 84 22.01 25.82 43.84
C LYS A 84 22.24 24.96 45.09
N LYS A 85 23.20 25.27 45.95
CA LYS A 85 23.69 26.60 46.32
C LYS A 85 25.08 26.50 46.94
N ASP A 86 25.85 27.55 46.70
CA ASP A 86 27.05 27.94 47.42
C ASP A 86 26.79 27.97 48.93
N GLU A 87 27.81 27.66 49.74
CA GLU A 87 28.28 28.58 50.78
C GLU A 87 29.56 28.05 51.44
N GLU A 88 30.45 29.02 51.64
CA GLU A 88 31.72 29.05 52.36
C GLU A 88 31.52 28.84 53.87
#